data_AF-A0A357CSM4-F1
#
_entry.id   AF-A0A357CSM4-F1
#
_cell.length_a   1.000
_cell.length_b   1.000
_cell.length_c   1.000
_cell.angle_alpha   90.00
_cell.angle_beta   90.00
_cell.angle_gamma   90.00
#
_symmetry.space_group_name_H-M   'P 1'
#
loop_
_entity.id
_entity.type
_entity.pdbx_description
1 polymer ?
#
loop_
_entity_poly.entity_id
_entity_poly.type
_entity_poly.pdbx_seq_one_letter_code
_entity_poly.pdbx_strand_id
1 'polypeptide(L)'
;MKVMIRRIYSLGFLFALLAGLNTFLGHQYHETQLRAEIKRNMTFKLDYIIEGITSDLDQVENLIQTADTIIRMEEDETKLRWFFQEILNQNSSYLSIYLSTPENKTIYANGWVPPPDLDART
;
A
#
# COMPACT_ATOMS: atom_id res chain seq x y z
N MET A 1 -44.43 59.25 -1.39
CA MET A 1 -43.29 58.72 -2.18
C MET A 1 -42.08 58.32 -1.33
N LYS A 2 -41.48 59.18 -0.49
CA LYS A 2 -40.29 58.84 0.33
C LYS A 2 -40.45 57.60 1.24
N VAL A 3 -41.62 57.41 1.86
CA VAL A 3 -41.91 56.25 2.73
C VAL A 3 -41.99 54.94 1.94
N MET A 4 -42.62 54.95 0.76
CA MET A 4 -42.73 53.78 -0.11
C MET A 4 -41.36 53.38 -0.66
N ILE A 5 -40.56 54.36 -1.09
CA ILE A 5 -39.18 54.15 -1.52
C ILE A 5 -38.35 53.52 -0.39
N ARG A 6 -38.43 54.07 0.83
CA ARG A 6 -37.71 53.53 2.00
C ARG A 6 -38.09 52.08 2.32
N ARG A 7 -39.38 51.72 2.21
CA ARG A 7 -39.85 50.34 2.42
C ARG A 7 -39.30 49.37 1.37
N ILE A 8 -39.24 49.77 0.11
CA ILE A 8 -38.68 48.94 -0.98
C ILE A 8 -37.19 48.68 -0.74
N TYR A 9 -36.41 49.71 -0.39
CA TYR A 9 -34.99 49.55 -0.07
C TYR A 9 -34.76 48.67 1.16
N SER A 10 -35.56 48.81 2.21
CA SER A 10 -35.47 47.94 3.39
C SER A 10 -35.78 46.48 3.06
N LEU A 11 -36.75 46.22 2.19
CA LEU A 11 -37.08 44.86 1.76
C LEU A 11 -35.95 44.25 0.91
N GLY A 12 -35.39 45.01 -0.03
CA GLY A 12 -34.25 44.57 -0.83
C GLY A 12 -33.02 44.28 0.03
N PHE A 13 -32.75 45.12 1.04
CA PHE A 13 -31.68 44.90 2.00
C PHE A 13 -31.90 43.63 2.84
N LEU A 14 -33.14 43.37 3.26
CA LEU A 14 -33.50 42.15 3.98
C LEU A 14 -33.27 40.90 3.11
N PHE A 15 -33.67 40.92 1.84
CA PHE A 15 -33.42 39.83 0.92
C PHE A 15 -31.93 39.58 0.68
N ALA A 16 -31.14 40.65 0.53
CA ALA A 16 -29.69 40.54 0.37
C ALA A 16 -29.03 39.90 1.61
N LEU A 17 -29.46 40.30 2.82
CA LEU A 17 -28.99 39.69 4.07
C LEU A 17 -29.34 38.21 4.15
N LEU A 18 -30.58 37.84 3.83
CA LEU A 18 -31.02 36.45 3.85
C LEU A 18 -30.26 35.60 2.83
N ALA A 19 -30.03 36.11 1.62
CA ALA A 19 -29.25 35.41 0.60
C ALA A 19 -27.79 35.22 1.01
N GLY A 20 -27.16 36.26 1.57
CA GLY A 20 -25.79 36.20 2.08
C GLY A 20 -25.64 35.18 3.21
N LEU A 21 -26.57 35.18 4.18
CA LEU A 21 -26.55 34.24 5.30
C LEU A 21 -26.74 32.80 4.83
N ASN A 22 -27.67 32.55 3.91
CA ASN A 22 -27.90 31.21 3.37
C ASN A 22 -26.68 30.69 2.60
N THR A 23 -26.06 31.55 1.80
CA THR A 23 -24.83 31.23 1.06
C THR A 23 -23.68 30.93 2.01
N PHE A 24 -23.52 31.71 3.08
CA PHE A 24 -22.49 31.51 4.08
C PHE A 24 -22.65 30.16 4.81
N LEU A 25 -23.87 29.86 5.29
CA LEU A 25 -24.18 28.60 5.95
C LEU A 25 -24.00 27.40 5.01
N GLY A 26 -24.47 27.51 3.76
CA GLY A 26 -24.29 26.49 2.74
C GLY A 26 -22.82 26.23 2.44
N HIS A 27 -22.01 27.28 2.33
CA HIS A 27 -20.57 27.16 2.10
C HIS A 27 -19.87 26.42 3.25
N GLN A 28 -20.15 26.82 4.49
CA GLN A 28 -19.55 26.19 5.67
C GLN A 28 -19.94 24.70 5.80
N TYR A 29 -21.21 24.37 5.52
CA TYR A 29 -21.67 22.99 5.52
C TYR A 29 -21.01 22.16 4.43
N HIS A 30 -20.88 22.68 3.21
CA HIS A 30 -20.20 21.98 2.13
C HIS A 30 -18.71 21.81 2.38
N GLU A 31 -18.04 22.80 2.95
CA GLU A 31 -16.61 22.69 3.25
C GLU A 31 -16.32 21.58 4.27
N THR A 32 -17.13 21.48 5.33
CA THR A 32 -16.98 20.43 6.35
C THR A 32 -17.24 19.04 5.79
N GLN A 33 -18.30 18.86 4.99
CA GLN A 33 -18.60 17.58 4.33
C GLN A 33 -17.53 17.18 3.33
N LEU A 34 -17.07 18.13 2.50
CA LEU A 34 -16.04 17.88 1.51
C LEU A 34 -14.73 17.46 2.18
N ARG A 35 -14.31 18.14 3.26
CA ARG A 35 -13.12 17.76 4.03
C ARG A 35 -13.26 16.38 4.64
N ALA A 36 -14.43 16.04 5.18
CA ALA A 36 -14.69 14.72 5.74
C ALA A 36 -14.64 13.62 4.66
N GLU A 37 -15.23 13.86 3.49
CA GLU A 37 -15.22 12.94 2.37
C GLU A 37 -13.82 12.72 1.80
N ILE A 38 -13.04 13.80 1.66
CA ILE A 38 -11.63 13.74 1.25
C ILE A 38 -10.83 12.90 2.23
N LYS A 39 -10.96 13.17 3.54
CA LYS A 39 -10.26 12.41 4.58
C LYS A 39 -10.64 10.94 4.54
N ARG A 40 -11.94 10.63 4.42
CA ARG A 40 -12.45 9.27 4.31
C ARG A 40 -11.86 8.54 3.11
N ASN A 41 -11.87 9.17 1.94
CA ASN A 41 -11.30 8.57 0.71
C ASN A 41 -9.79 8.39 0.78
N MET A 42 -9.06 9.31 1.44
CA MET A 42 -7.63 9.13 1.70
C MET A 42 -7.38 7.93 2.61
N THR A 43 -8.14 7.81 3.71
CA THR A 43 -8.04 6.66 4.63
C THR A 43 -8.30 5.36 3.91
N PHE A 44 -9.40 5.24 3.16
CA PHE A 44 -9.70 4.02 2.39
C PHE A 44 -8.60 3.66 1.38
N LYS A 45 -8.01 4.65 0.70
CA LYS A 45 -6.91 4.40 -0.23
C LYS A 45 -5.65 3.93 0.49
N LEU A 46 -5.34 4.48 1.66
CA LEU A 46 -4.21 4.06 2.47
C LEU A 46 -4.41 2.62 2.98
N ASP A 47 -5.59 2.33 3.51
CA ASP A 47 -5.94 0.99 4.00
C ASP A 47 -5.81 -0.04 2.87
N TYR A 48 -6.35 0.26 1.69
CA TYR A 48 -6.22 -0.60 0.51
C TYR A 48 -4.75 -0.87 0.11
N ILE A 49 -3.90 0.17 0.15
CA ILE A 49 -2.46 0.01 -0.16
C ILE A 49 -1.78 -0.86 0.91
N ILE A 50 -2.09 -0.64 2.18
CA ILE A 50 -1.54 -1.43 3.30
C ILE A 50 -1.98 -2.88 3.21
N GLU A 51 -3.24 -3.14 2.88
CA GLU A 51 -3.76 -4.50 2.67
C GLU A 51 -3.03 -5.20 1.51
N GLY A 52 -2.79 -4.49 0.40
CA GLY A 52 -2.00 -5.02 -0.72
C GLY A 52 -0.57 -5.37 -0.31
N ILE A 53 0.12 -4.45 0.38
CA ILE A 53 1.48 -4.70 0.87
C ILE A 53 1.52 -5.87 1.87
N THR A 54 0.56 -5.92 2.80
CA THR A 54 0.47 -7.00 3.79
C THR A 54 0.27 -8.34 3.09
N SER A 55 -0.65 -8.41 2.12
CA SER A 55 -0.89 -9.63 1.34
C SER A 55 0.36 -10.09 0.59
N ASP A 56 1.11 -9.18 -0.02
CA ASP A 56 2.35 -9.50 -0.74
C ASP A 56 3.41 -10.04 0.24
N LEU A 57 3.53 -9.45 1.43
CA LEU A 57 4.45 -9.90 2.48
C LEU A 57 4.05 -11.26 3.07
N ASP A 58 2.76 -11.49 3.30
CA ASP A 58 2.24 -12.78 3.77
C ASP A 58 2.56 -13.90 2.78
N GLN A 59 2.51 -13.61 1.47
CA GLN A 59 2.90 -14.56 0.44
C GLN A 59 4.39 -14.91 0.52
N VAL A 60 5.26 -13.91 0.75
CA VAL A 60 6.69 -14.11 0.96
C VAL A 60 6.96 -14.93 2.22
N GLU A 61 6.26 -14.65 3.32
CA GLU A 61 6.41 -15.41 4.57
C GLU A 61 6.01 -16.88 4.38
N ASN A 62 4.85 -17.15 3.78
CA ASN A 62 4.39 -18.51 3.50
C ASN A 62 5.40 -19.28 2.62
N LEU A 63 6.01 -18.60 1.65
CA LEU A 63 7.05 -19.18 0.82
C LEU A 63 8.31 -19.54 1.64
N ILE A 64 8.76 -18.63 2.52
CA ILE A 64 9.92 -18.88 3.39
C ILE A 64 9.66 -20.07 4.33
N GLN A 65 8.46 -20.15 4.92
CA GLN A 65 8.08 -21.27 5.78
C GLN A 65 8.01 -22.60 5.01
N THR A 66 7.49 -22.56 3.79
CA THR A 66 7.46 -23.72 2.89
C THR A 66 8.89 -24.15 2.53
N ALA A 67 9.75 -23.19 2.21
CA ALA A 67 11.15 -23.44 1.92
C ALA A 67 11.88 -24.07 3.11
N ASP A 68 11.70 -23.58 4.34
CA ASP A 68 12.28 -24.18 5.55
C ASP A 68 11.84 -25.65 5.72
N THR A 69 10.56 -25.95 5.46
CA THR A 69 10.05 -27.32 5.52
C THR A 69 10.75 -28.22 4.48
N ILE A 70 10.88 -27.76 3.23
CA ILE A 70 11.55 -28.51 2.16
C ILE A 70 13.03 -28.70 2.45
N ILE A 71 13.72 -27.66 2.93
CA ILE A 71 15.14 -27.70 3.30
C ILE A 71 15.40 -28.75 4.39
N ARG A 72 14.48 -28.92 5.34
CA ARG A 72 14.60 -29.95 6.39
C ARG A 72 14.36 -31.37 5.89
N MET A 73 13.65 -31.53 4.78
CA MET A 73 13.22 -32.83 4.27
C MET A 73 14.11 -33.36 3.13
N GLU A 74 14.76 -32.47 2.37
CA GLU A 74 15.53 -32.84 1.20
C GLU A 74 17.02 -32.58 1.40
N GLU A 75 17.83 -33.63 1.25
CA GLU A 75 19.29 -33.57 1.39
C GLU A 75 19.99 -33.32 0.04
N ASP A 76 19.31 -33.55 -1.09
CA ASP A 76 19.88 -33.36 -2.43
C ASP A 76 19.89 -31.87 -2.83
N GLU A 77 21.08 -31.27 -2.82
CA GLU A 77 21.31 -29.88 -3.25
C GLU A 77 20.77 -29.59 -4.66
N THR A 78 20.74 -30.59 -5.56
CA THR A 78 20.23 -30.42 -6.94
C THR A 78 18.73 -30.19 -6.95
N LYS A 79 18.00 -30.95 -6.13
CA LYS A 79 16.54 -30.80 -6.02
C LYS A 79 16.16 -29.51 -5.28
N LEU A 80 16.90 -29.14 -4.23
CA LEU A 80 16.74 -27.85 -3.57
C LEU A 80 16.93 -26.69 -4.55
N ARG A 81 17.98 -26.76 -5.39
CA ARG A 81 18.22 -25.77 -6.44
C ARG A 81 17.06 -25.70 -7.43
N TRP A 82 16.55 -26.86 -7.88
CA TRP A 82 15.43 -26.91 -8.81
C TRP A 82 14.16 -26.31 -8.21
N PHE A 83 13.87 -26.60 -6.94
CA PHE A 83 12.77 -25.99 -6.19
C PHE A 83 12.89 -24.45 -6.15
N PHE A 84 14.07 -23.92 -5.80
CA PHE A 84 14.27 -22.47 -5.78
C PHE A 84 14.20 -21.82 -7.17
N GLN A 85 14.65 -22.52 -8.22
CA GLN A 85 14.49 -22.07 -9.60
C GLN A 85 13.03 -21.97 -9.99
N GLU A 86 12.24 -22.98 -9.67
CA GLU A 86 10.83 -23.00 -10.04
C GLU A 86 10.08 -21.85 -9.36
N ILE A 87 10.35 -21.59 -8.09
CA ILE A 87 9.78 -20.44 -7.38
C ILE A 87 10.21 -19.12 -8.05
N LEU A 88 11.50 -18.95 -8.36
CA LEU A 88 12.00 -17.73 -9.00
C LEU A 88 11.35 -17.51 -10.38
N ASN A 89 11.14 -18.58 -11.15
CA ASN A 89 10.50 -18.53 -12.46
C ASN A 89 9.01 -18.17 -12.36
N GLN A 90 8.32 -18.65 -11.33
CA GLN A 90 6.90 -18.37 -11.09
C GLN A 90 6.66 -16.97 -10.49
N ASN A 91 7.68 -16.35 -9.91
CA ASN A 91 7.56 -15.07 -9.19
C ASN A 91 8.54 -14.04 -9.77
N SER A 92 8.12 -13.37 -10.85
CA SER A 92 8.96 -12.38 -11.56
C SER A 92 9.32 -11.14 -10.73
N SER A 93 8.65 -10.93 -9.58
CA SER A 93 8.96 -9.86 -8.62
C SER A 93 10.22 -10.18 -7.80
N TYR A 94 10.63 -11.43 -7.72
CA TYR A 94 11.82 -11.83 -6.97
C TYR A 94 13.08 -11.60 -7.80
N LEU A 95 14.03 -10.88 -7.21
CA LEU A 95 15.35 -10.66 -7.82
C LEU A 95 16.21 -11.94 -7.77
N SER A 96 16.16 -12.66 -6.64
CA SER A 96 16.98 -13.84 -6.40
C SER A 96 16.45 -14.65 -5.22
N ILE A 97 16.69 -15.95 -5.23
CA ILE A 97 16.51 -16.86 -4.09
C ILE A 97 17.83 -17.60 -3.86
N TYR A 98 18.29 -17.65 -2.62
CA TYR A 98 19.48 -18.38 -2.22
C TYR A 98 19.35 -18.95 -0.82
N LEU A 99 20.06 -20.05 -0.57
CA LEU A 99 20.19 -20.70 0.74
C LEU A 99 21.67 -20.71 1.15
N SER A 100 21.99 -20.05 2.27
CA SER A 100 23.32 -20.11 2.90
C SER A 100 23.30 -21.11 4.06
N THR A 101 24.20 -22.09 4.04
CA THR A 101 24.33 -23.10 5.12
C THR A 101 25.36 -22.69 6.18
N PRO A 102 25.32 -23.27 7.40
CA PRO A 102 26.33 -23.04 8.44
C PRO A 102 27.76 -23.40 8.04
N GLU A 103 27.96 -24.14 6.95
CA GLU A 103 29.27 -24.53 6.39
C GLU A 103 29.78 -23.54 5.33
N ASN A 104 29.13 -22.39 5.15
CA ASN A 104 29.43 -21.38 4.11
C ASN A 104 29.16 -21.88 2.69
N LYS A 105 28.32 -22.89 2.53
CA LYS A 105 27.84 -23.27 1.21
C LYS A 105 26.63 -22.43 0.88
N THR A 106 26.60 -21.88 -0.33
CA THR A 106 25.45 -21.11 -0.80
C THR A 106 24.88 -21.75 -2.06
N ILE A 107 23.59 -22.06 -2.03
CA ILE A 107 22.84 -22.58 -3.16
C ILE A 107 22.05 -21.43 -3.77
N TYR A 108 22.46 -20.95 -4.94
CA TYR A 108 21.68 -19.96 -5.70
C TYR A 108 20.72 -20.63 -6.68
N ALA A 109 19.50 -20.12 -6.75
CA ALA A 109 18.50 -20.53 -7.73
C ALA A 109 19.03 -20.39 -9.16
N ASN A 110 19.64 -19.26 -9.51
CA ASN A 110 20.15 -19.01 -10.87
C ASN A 110 21.39 -19.87 -11.27
N GLY A 111 21.84 -20.80 -10.42
CA GLY A 111 23.00 -21.63 -10.71
C GLY A 111 24.33 -20.95 -10.45
N TRP A 112 24.35 -19.69 -10.02
CA TRP A 112 25.58 -18.99 -9.69
C TRP A 112 26.28 -19.67 -8.51
N VAL A 113 27.60 -19.78 -8.60
CA VAL A 113 28.45 -20.31 -7.54
C VAL A 113 29.29 -19.15 -7.04
N PRO A 114 29.19 -18.77 -5.75
CA PRO A 114 29.93 -17.65 -5.21
C PRO A 114 31.45 -17.98 -5.17
N PRO A 115 32.32 -16.96 -5.22
CA PRO A 115 33.75 -17.13 -4.96
C PRO A 115 34.00 -17.77 -3.59
N PRO A 116 35.09 -18.55 -3.41
CA PRO A 116 35.41 -19.22 -2.14
C PRO A 116 35.50 -18.27 -0.93
N ASP A 117 35.81 -17.01 -1.20
CA ASP A 117 36.09 -15.92 -0.26
C ASP A 117 34.85 -15.06 0.04
N LEU A 118 33.70 -15.35 -0.57
CA LEU A 118 32.44 -14.70 -0.24
C LEU A 118 31.77 -15.43 0.95
N ASP A 119 31.64 -14.75 2.09
CA ASP A 119 30.79 -15.20 3.20
C ASP A 119 29.37 -14.64 3.02
N ALA A 120 28.42 -15.52 2.73
CA ALA A 120 27.02 -15.17 2.50
C ALA A 120 26.16 -15.19 3.78
N ARG A 121 26.80 -15.28 4.96
CA ARG A 121 26.15 -15.23 6.29
C ARG A 121 26.13 -13.82 6.89
N THR A 122 26.95 -12.92 6.35
CA THR A 122 27.03 -11.48 6.70
C THR A 122 26.22 -10.64 5.73
#